data_AF-A0A6J8B2V8-F1
#
_entry.id   AF-A0A6J8B2V8-F1
#
_cell.length_a   1.000
_cell.length_b   1.000
_cell.length_c   1.000
_cell.angle_alpha   90.00
_cell.angle_beta   90.00
_cell.angle_gamma   90.00
#
_symmetry.space_group_name_H-M   'P 1'
#
loop_
_entity.id
_entity.type
_entity.pdbx_description
1 polymer ?
#
loop_
_entity_poly.entity_id
_entity_poly.type
_entity_poly.pdbx_seq_one_letter_code
_entity_poly.pdbx_strand_id
1 'polypeptide(L)'
;MREGDTYKKSIDLEHPTLIDSDFISDPVTTPSLDTFDVNIDNMSIVYFDLETTSLANDCDIIQISAIEKSSEFNQYITPSQCISRQASSVTGLSAWNNILVHYGQRVDQCIPEKAFQNFICWLEKFSFQIILVGQNCRRFDAPRLLKSLSQYNLSTSFQKKVIGFMDKLSFFRKKYPDLKCHKQEFLAENLLQKQYQAHNFSEDVKILQSILNFAKPSASEMSENSFSYFIEEPSNVECMEGEDARLTCSVCPGRTPIKWMKGGNEISQNEHCQMYSEDTHHILIIFNTKTSDSGGYSVKDRSTQYSPKKLQNAYQAVKDRGMAVHRASIVHNVPLTTLRDRVDGRIHIDTVKSGPAPLFSQEEGAELVDHGKMMAAYGYGYSRSETIMMASDFAV
;
A
#
# COMPACT_ATOMS: atom_id res chain seq x y z
N MET A 1 83.85 -8.67 6.30
CA MET A 1 83.53 -10.12 6.29
C MET A 1 82.29 -10.24 5.40
N ARG A 2 82.40 -10.48 4.08
CA ARG A 2 82.49 -11.79 3.35
C ARG A 2 81.44 -12.78 3.86
N GLU A 3 80.37 -13.03 3.09
CA GLU A 3 80.20 -14.15 2.10
C GLU A 3 80.31 -15.53 2.77
N GLY A 4 79.42 -16.51 2.60
CA GLY A 4 78.29 -16.70 1.70
C GLY A 4 77.69 -18.11 1.87
N ASP A 5 76.48 -18.28 1.33
CA ASP A 5 75.82 -19.43 0.67
C ASP A 5 76.16 -20.89 1.05
N THR A 6 75.12 -21.72 1.21
CA THR A 6 74.61 -22.60 0.11
C THR A 6 73.71 -23.75 0.63
N TYR A 7 72.47 -23.74 0.15
CA TYR A 7 71.55 -24.86 -0.17
C TYR A 7 71.91 -26.33 0.16
N LYS A 8 70.90 -27.07 0.63
CA LYS A 8 70.39 -28.28 -0.05
C LYS A 8 68.94 -28.64 0.33
N LYS A 9 68.15 -28.97 -0.70
CA LYS A 9 66.74 -29.42 -0.70
C LYS A 9 66.63 -30.95 -0.61
N SER A 10 65.57 -31.43 0.03
CA SER A 10 64.84 -32.69 -0.26
C SER A 10 63.62 -32.75 0.67
N ILE A 11 62.42 -32.33 0.22
CA ILE A 11 61.37 -33.12 -0.48
C ILE A 11 60.66 -34.09 0.48
N ASP A 12 59.45 -33.71 0.93
CA ASP A 12 58.15 -34.40 0.74
C ASP A 12 57.13 -33.84 1.77
N LEU A 13 56.13 -33.08 1.29
CA LEU A 13 54.73 -33.49 1.13
C LEU A 13 53.94 -33.44 2.46
N GLU A 14 53.21 -32.34 2.70
CA GLU A 14 51.75 -32.30 2.56
C GLU A 14 51.11 -31.01 3.13
N HIS A 15 50.18 -30.50 2.31
CA HIS A 15 49.09 -29.56 2.52
C HIS A 15 49.30 -28.02 2.53
N PRO A 16 48.46 -27.31 1.74
CA PRO A 16 48.72 -25.95 1.29
C PRO A 16 48.21 -24.88 2.27
N THR A 17 49.11 -23.96 2.57
CA THR A 17 48.83 -22.63 3.09
C THR A 17 48.21 -21.73 2.01
N LEU A 18 47.23 -20.93 2.46
CA LEU A 18 47.07 -19.52 2.13
C LEU A 18 46.77 -19.21 0.65
N ILE A 19 45.48 -19.11 0.33
CA ILE A 19 45.03 -18.21 -0.73
C ILE A 19 44.85 -16.84 -0.10
N ASP A 20 45.78 -15.97 -0.48
CA ASP A 20 45.70 -14.53 -0.62
C ASP A 20 44.26 -13.97 -0.60
N SER A 21 43.94 -13.15 0.40
CA SER A 21 42.68 -12.41 0.44
C SER A 21 42.91 -10.94 0.81
N ASP A 22 43.84 -10.29 0.13
CA ASP A 22 43.87 -8.83 -0.03
C ASP A 22 42.90 -8.36 -1.14
N PHE A 23 41.68 -8.89 -1.14
CA PHE A 23 40.55 -8.25 -1.84
C PHE A 23 39.58 -7.69 -0.80
N ILE A 24 39.96 -6.56 -0.21
CA ILE A 24 38.95 -5.61 0.24
C ILE A 24 38.29 -5.14 -1.05
N SER A 25 37.08 -5.62 -1.33
CA SER A 25 36.26 -5.02 -2.38
C SER A 25 36.11 -3.54 -2.05
N ASP A 26 36.33 -2.68 -3.05
CA ASP A 26 36.04 -1.26 -2.93
C ASP A 26 34.67 -1.08 -2.28
N PRO A 27 34.48 -0.10 -1.39
CA PRO A 27 33.17 0.17 -0.82
C PRO A 27 32.20 0.28 -1.98
N VAL A 28 31.24 -0.66 -2.02
CA VAL A 28 30.25 -0.75 -3.09
C VAL A 28 29.71 0.65 -3.28
N THR A 29 30.05 1.24 -4.44
CA THR A 29 29.58 2.56 -4.84
C THR A 29 28.11 2.59 -4.54
N THR A 30 27.67 3.57 -3.74
CA THR A 30 26.26 3.75 -3.43
C THR A 30 25.53 3.69 -4.76
N PRO A 31 24.56 2.76 -4.96
CA PRO A 31 23.85 2.71 -6.22
C PRO A 31 23.33 4.11 -6.48
N SER A 32 23.67 4.66 -7.64
CA SER A 32 22.97 5.83 -8.13
C SER A 32 21.48 5.55 -8.03
N LEU A 33 20.71 6.57 -7.66
CA LEU A 33 19.26 6.58 -7.79
C LEU A 33 18.91 6.46 -9.27
N ASP A 34 19.11 5.27 -9.84
CA ASP A 34 18.65 4.96 -11.17
C ASP A 34 17.13 5.01 -11.07
N THR A 35 16.55 5.87 -11.89
CA THR A 35 15.11 6.07 -12.00
C THR A 35 14.45 4.73 -12.29
N PHE A 36 13.27 4.53 -11.71
CA PHE A 36 12.46 3.36 -11.94
C PHE A 36 12.00 3.42 -13.41
N ASP A 37 12.71 2.76 -14.31
CA ASP A 37 12.25 2.51 -15.67
C ASP A 37 11.21 1.41 -15.61
N VAL A 38 10.04 1.72 -15.03
CA VAL A 38 8.83 1.04 -15.48
C VAL A 38 8.75 1.36 -16.97
N ASN A 39 9.04 0.39 -17.84
CA ASN A 39 8.78 0.55 -19.25
C ASN A 39 7.26 0.54 -19.47
N ILE A 40 6.65 1.71 -19.20
CA ILE A 40 5.22 1.98 -19.32
C ILE A 40 4.77 1.92 -20.77
N ASP A 41 5.72 1.97 -21.73
CA ASP A 41 5.42 1.75 -23.14
C ASP A 41 4.87 0.33 -23.39
N ASN A 42 5.12 -0.62 -22.46
CA ASN A 42 4.60 -1.99 -22.50
C ASN A 42 3.66 -2.31 -21.32
N MET A 43 2.72 -1.41 -21.02
CA MET A 43 1.70 -1.60 -19.98
C MET A 43 0.27 -1.39 -20.48
N SER A 44 -0.65 -2.16 -19.88
CA SER A 44 -2.08 -1.93 -20.02
C SER A 44 -2.55 -1.01 -18.90
N ILE A 45 -3.19 0.10 -19.26
CA ILE A 45 -3.81 1.02 -18.31
C ILE A 45 -5.28 0.65 -18.22
N VAL A 46 -5.71 0.17 -17.06
CA VAL A 46 -7.10 -0.16 -16.78
C VAL A 46 -7.68 0.90 -15.87
N TYR A 47 -8.75 1.56 -16.30
CA TYR A 47 -9.46 2.55 -15.51
C TYR A 47 -10.59 1.87 -14.77
N PHE A 48 -10.72 2.10 -13.47
CA PHE A 48 -11.71 1.41 -12.65
C PHE A 48 -12.36 2.33 -11.61
N ASP A 49 -13.51 1.89 -11.14
CA ASP A 49 -14.31 2.54 -10.11
C ASP A 49 -15.10 1.48 -9.33
N LEU A 50 -15.28 1.69 -8.03
CA LEU A 50 -15.98 0.76 -7.14
C LEU A 50 -17.19 1.44 -6.49
N GLU A 51 -18.33 0.74 -6.52
CA GLU A 51 -19.45 1.11 -5.68
C GLU A 51 -19.48 0.31 -4.40
N THR A 52 -19.86 1.00 -3.32
CA THR A 52 -19.79 0.46 -1.97
C THR A 52 -21.07 0.71 -1.19
N THR A 53 -21.33 -0.13 -0.19
CA THR A 53 -22.47 0.04 0.73
C THR A 53 -22.39 1.33 1.55
N SER A 54 -21.19 1.85 1.82
CA SER A 54 -20.95 3.08 2.58
C SER A 54 -19.51 3.57 2.43
N LEU A 55 -19.17 4.70 3.06
CA LEU A 55 -17.80 5.22 3.09
C LEU A 55 -16.89 4.53 4.14
N ALA A 56 -17.41 3.57 4.91
CA ALA A 56 -16.65 2.90 5.97
C ALA A 56 -15.50 2.04 5.39
N ASN A 57 -14.57 1.60 6.24
CA ASN A 57 -13.42 0.77 5.81
C ASN A 57 -13.77 -0.73 5.74
N ASP A 58 -14.89 -1.12 6.32
CA ASP A 58 -15.48 -2.45 6.33
C ASP A 58 -16.71 -2.55 5.41
N CYS A 59 -16.89 -1.59 4.50
CA CYS A 59 -17.97 -1.64 3.54
C CYS A 59 -17.81 -2.77 2.52
N ASP A 60 -18.94 -3.37 2.11
CA ASP A 60 -18.97 -4.23 0.93
C ASP A 60 -18.79 -3.42 -0.35
N ILE A 61 -18.06 -4.01 -1.31
CA ILE A 61 -18.08 -3.62 -2.72
C ILE A 61 -19.31 -4.26 -3.35
N ILE A 62 -20.15 -3.44 -3.96
CA ILE A 62 -21.44 -3.83 -4.58
C ILE A 62 -21.47 -3.66 -6.09
N GLN A 63 -20.45 -3.03 -6.67
CA GLN A 63 -20.21 -3.02 -8.11
C GLN A 63 -18.73 -2.79 -8.40
N ILE A 64 -18.23 -3.42 -9.46
CA ILE A 64 -16.92 -3.12 -10.06
C ILE A 64 -17.18 -2.69 -11.50
N SER A 65 -16.70 -1.50 -11.86
CA SER A 65 -16.66 -1.01 -13.24
C SER A 65 -15.21 -0.82 -13.66
N ALA A 66 -14.83 -1.33 -14.83
CA ALA A 66 -13.50 -1.10 -15.38
C ALA A 66 -13.51 -1.05 -16.91
N ILE A 67 -12.53 -0.34 -17.48
CA ILE A 67 -12.34 -0.23 -18.94
C ILE A 67 -10.86 -0.18 -19.30
N GLU A 68 -10.49 -0.84 -20.39
CA GLU A 68 -9.25 -0.61 -21.13
C GLU A 68 -9.61 -0.47 -22.61
N LYS A 69 -9.35 0.70 -23.18
CA LYS A 69 -9.73 1.05 -24.56
C LYS A 69 -11.23 0.84 -24.79
N SER A 70 -11.62 -0.24 -25.46
CA SER A 70 -12.99 -0.62 -25.76
C SER A 70 -13.46 -1.87 -25.01
N SER A 71 -12.59 -2.53 -24.25
CA SER A 71 -12.95 -3.67 -23.41
C SER A 71 -13.52 -3.14 -22.10
N GLU A 72 -14.76 -3.50 -21.78
CA GLU A 72 -15.46 -3.07 -20.57
C GLU A 72 -15.69 -4.27 -19.63
N PHE A 73 -15.65 -4.00 -18.33
CA PHE A 73 -16.07 -4.90 -17.26
C PHE A 73 -17.07 -4.15 -16.37
N ASN A 74 -18.25 -4.73 -16.16
CA ASN A 74 -19.24 -4.20 -15.24
C ASN A 74 -19.94 -5.37 -14.56
N GLN A 75 -19.83 -5.45 -13.24
CA GLN A 75 -20.39 -6.55 -12.46
C GLN A 75 -20.95 -6.02 -11.15
N TYR A 76 -22.24 -6.30 -10.91
CA TYR A 76 -22.87 -6.06 -9.61
C TYR A 76 -22.62 -7.23 -8.65
N ILE A 77 -22.50 -6.91 -7.38
CA ILE A 77 -22.12 -7.85 -6.33
C ILE A 77 -23.18 -7.85 -5.23
N THR A 78 -23.57 -9.05 -4.80
CA THR A 78 -24.51 -9.25 -3.71
C THR A 78 -23.96 -8.65 -2.41
N PRO A 79 -24.66 -7.70 -1.76
CA PRO A 79 -24.23 -7.14 -0.50
C PRO A 79 -24.52 -8.12 0.65
N SER A 80 -23.61 -8.18 1.61
CA SER A 80 -23.79 -8.84 2.91
C SER A 80 -24.36 -7.88 3.98
N GLN A 81 -24.19 -6.57 3.79
CA GLN A 81 -24.67 -5.53 4.69
C GLN A 81 -25.59 -4.51 4.00
N CYS A 82 -26.34 -3.76 4.82
CA CYS A 82 -27.25 -2.73 4.31
C CYS A 82 -26.49 -1.63 3.55
N ILE A 83 -27.04 -1.23 2.40
CA ILE A 83 -26.57 -0.05 1.67
C ILE A 83 -27.06 1.19 2.43
N SER A 84 -26.14 2.07 2.81
CA SER A 84 -26.48 3.32 3.49
C SER A 84 -27.30 4.23 2.60
N ARG A 85 -28.19 5.05 3.20
CA ARG A 85 -29.02 6.01 2.45
C ARG A 85 -28.18 6.96 1.60
N GLN A 86 -27.01 7.37 2.12
CA GLN A 86 -26.06 8.22 1.43
C GLN A 86 -25.48 7.51 0.20
N ALA A 87 -25.01 6.26 0.35
CA ALA A 87 -24.54 5.47 -0.79
C ALA A 87 -25.64 5.30 -1.84
N SER A 88 -26.84 4.87 -1.45
CA SER A 88 -27.97 4.73 -2.37
C SER A 88 -28.34 6.02 -3.09
N SER A 89 -28.23 7.18 -2.44
CA SER A 89 -28.54 8.47 -3.07
C SER A 89 -27.54 8.89 -4.14
N VAL A 90 -26.29 8.45 -4.01
CA VAL A 90 -25.20 8.76 -4.95
C VAL A 90 -25.19 7.77 -6.11
N THR A 91 -25.37 6.49 -5.80
CA THR A 91 -25.19 5.39 -6.76
C THR A 91 -26.49 4.94 -7.42
N GLY A 92 -27.64 5.32 -6.85
CA GLY A 92 -28.92 4.74 -7.25
C GLY A 92 -29.06 3.25 -6.92
N LEU A 93 -28.09 2.65 -6.21
CA LEU A 93 -28.12 1.25 -5.78
C LEU A 93 -28.83 1.10 -4.45
N SER A 94 -29.75 0.14 -4.39
CA SER A 94 -30.47 -0.26 -3.19
C SER A 94 -30.57 -1.79 -3.16
N ALA A 95 -30.85 -2.36 -1.99
CA ALA A 95 -30.99 -3.80 -1.84
C ALA A 95 -32.26 -4.13 -1.06
N TRP A 96 -33.01 -5.13 -1.54
CA TRP A 96 -34.18 -5.65 -0.85
C TRP A 96 -34.15 -7.18 -0.90
N ASN A 97 -34.20 -7.85 0.25
CA ASN A 97 -34.04 -9.31 0.36
C ASN A 97 -32.80 -9.83 -0.39
N ASN A 98 -31.65 -9.17 -0.21
CA ASN A 98 -30.38 -9.45 -0.88
C ASN A 98 -30.41 -9.33 -2.42
N ILE A 99 -31.47 -8.76 -3.00
CA ILE A 99 -31.54 -8.45 -4.42
C ILE A 99 -31.18 -6.98 -4.61
N LEU A 100 -30.13 -6.73 -5.37
CA LEU A 100 -29.64 -5.42 -5.74
C LEU A 100 -30.54 -4.84 -6.84
N VAL A 101 -30.82 -3.54 -6.70
CA VAL A 101 -31.69 -2.78 -7.57
C VAL A 101 -31.01 -1.45 -7.88
N HIS A 102 -30.87 -1.14 -9.17
CA HIS A 102 -30.31 0.11 -9.66
C HIS A 102 -31.42 0.96 -10.26
N TYR A 103 -31.69 2.14 -9.69
CA TYR A 103 -32.79 3.03 -10.08
C TYR A 103 -34.16 2.32 -10.22
N GLY A 104 -34.46 1.43 -9.28
CA GLY A 104 -35.72 0.67 -9.26
C GLY A 104 -35.74 -0.58 -10.15
N GLN A 105 -34.69 -0.84 -10.93
CA GLN A 105 -34.59 -2.03 -11.78
C GLN A 105 -33.65 -3.07 -11.16
N ARG A 106 -34.10 -4.34 -11.14
CA ARG A 106 -33.24 -5.45 -10.70
C ARG A 106 -32.06 -5.59 -11.65
N VAL A 107 -30.88 -5.81 -11.07
CA VAL A 107 -29.65 -6.03 -11.83
C VAL A 107 -29.21 -7.48 -11.74
N ASP A 108 -28.44 -7.93 -12.74
CA ASP A 108 -27.75 -9.21 -12.66
C ASP A 108 -26.55 -9.08 -11.72
N GLN A 109 -26.63 -9.76 -10.58
CA GLN A 109 -25.63 -9.71 -9.52
C GLN A 109 -25.00 -11.10 -9.34
N CYS A 110 -23.75 -11.12 -8.87
CA CYS A 110 -23.10 -12.37 -8.47
C CYS A 110 -22.67 -12.32 -7.00
N ILE A 111 -22.28 -13.48 -6.48
CA ILE A 111 -21.67 -13.55 -5.14
C ILE A 111 -20.26 -12.92 -5.17
N PRO A 112 -19.78 -12.31 -4.06
CA PRO A 112 -18.53 -11.55 -4.05
C PRO A 112 -17.31 -12.30 -4.59
N GLU A 113 -17.07 -13.53 -4.13
CA GLU A 113 -15.93 -14.34 -4.57
C GLU A 113 -15.91 -14.51 -6.10
N LYS A 114 -17.07 -14.83 -6.69
CA LYS A 114 -17.22 -15.02 -8.13
C LYS A 114 -17.03 -13.72 -8.90
N ALA A 115 -17.46 -12.58 -8.34
CA ALA A 115 -17.24 -11.27 -8.93
C ALA A 115 -15.75 -10.95 -9.09
N PHE A 116 -14.98 -11.15 -8.01
CA PHE A 116 -13.54 -10.88 -8.01
C PHE A 116 -12.78 -11.85 -8.92
N GLN A 117 -13.18 -13.14 -8.96
CA GLN A 117 -12.64 -14.09 -9.93
C GLN A 117 -12.91 -13.66 -11.37
N ASN A 118 -14.15 -13.24 -11.69
CA ASN A 118 -14.50 -12.77 -13.02
C ASN A 118 -13.69 -11.52 -13.40
N PHE A 119 -13.45 -10.61 -12.44
CA PHE A 119 -12.63 -9.43 -12.65
C PHE A 119 -11.18 -9.80 -12.96
N ILE A 120 -10.57 -10.71 -12.19
CA ILE A 120 -9.21 -11.21 -12.46
C ILE A 120 -9.14 -11.89 -13.82
N CYS A 121 -10.08 -12.79 -14.15
CA CYS A 121 -10.12 -13.44 -15.47
C CYS A 121 -10.30 -12.45 -16.62
N TRP A 122 -10.98 -11.32 -16.39
CA TRP A 122 -11.06 -10.26 -17.38
C TRP A 122 -9.73 -9.51 -17.54
N LEU A 123 -9.02 -9.21 -16.44
CA LEU A 123 -7.69 -8.60 -16.45
C LEU A 123 -6.64 -9.49 -17.14
N GLU A 124 -6.73 -10.82 -16.97
CA GLU A 124 -5.83 -11.78 -17.59
C GLU A 124 -5.89 -11.80 -19.13
N LYS A 125 -6.96 -11.26 -19.74
CA LYS A 125 -7.10 -11.15 -21.19
C LYS A 125 -6.15 -10.14 -21.83
N PHE A 126 -5.67 -9.17 -21.06
CA PHE A 126 -4.72 -8.17 -21.55
C PHE A 126 -3.33 -8.79 -21.70
N SER A 127 -2.55 -8.40 -22.71
CA SER A 127 -1.24 -9.02 -22.94
C SER A 127 -0.17 -8.54 -21.95
N PHE A 128 -0.24 -7.30 -21.51
CA PHE A 128 0.79 -6.66 -20.67
C PHE A 128 0.43 -6.64 -19.18
N GLN A 129 1.39 -6.26 -18.35
CA GLN A 129 1.13 -5.96 -16.94
C GLN A 129 0.24 -4.71 -16.81
N ILE A 130 -0.50 -4.63 -15.71
CA ILE A 130 -1.58 -3.65 -15.54
C ILE A 130 -1.30 -2.66 -14.41
N ILE A 131 -1.55 -1.38 -14.69
CA ILE A 131 -1.75 -0.34 -13.68
C ILE A 131 -3.24 0.01 -13.64
N LEU A 132 -3.83 -0.08 -12.44
CA LEU A 132 -5.22 0.30 -12.19
C LEU A 132 -5.36 1.79 -11.83
N VAL A 133 -6.01 2.57 -12.68
CA VAL A 133 -6.21 4.01 -12.47
C VAL A 133 -7.62 4.25 -11.95
N GLY A 134 -7.74 4.98 -10.83
CA GLY A 134 -9.04 5.33 -10.27
C GLY A 134 -9.11 6.73 -9.68
N GLN A 135 -10.32 7.16 -9.31
CA GLN A 135 -10.57 8.44 -8.69
C GLN A 135 -10.39 8.36 -7.18
N ASN A 136 -9.38 9.04 -6.61
CA ASN A 136 -9.11 8.97 -5.16
C ASN A 136 -8.87 7.51 -4.68
N CYS A 137 -8.47 6.63 -5.61
CA CYS A 137 -8.41 5.18 -5.38
C CYS A 137 -7.37 4.81 -4.33
N ARG A 138 -6.36 5.65 -4.10
CA ARG A 138 -5.38 5.44 -3.04
C ARG A 138 -6.02 5.37 -1.67
N ARG A 139 -7.03 6.21 -1.43
CA ARG A 139 -7.66 6.32 -0.10
C ARG A 139 -8.94 5.52 0.01
N PHE A 140 -9.57 5.22 -1.12
CA PHE A 140 -10.88 4.61 -1.16
C PHE A 140 -10.83 3.22 -1.78
N ASP A 141 -10.76 3.15 -3.11
CA ASP A 141 -11.00 1.93 -3.88
C ASP A 141 -9.94 0.85 -3.66
N ALA A 142 -8.66 1.21 -3.77
CA ALA A 142 -7.57 0.24 -3.70
C ALA A 142 -7.51 -0.49 -2.34
N PRO A 143 -7.57 0.19 -1.18
CA PRO A 143 -7.63 -0.51 0.12
C PRO A 143 -8.80 -1.49 0.24
N ARG A 144 -9.97 -1.14 -0.30
CA ARG A 144 -11.19 -1.96 -0.23
C ARG A 144 -11.09 -3.17 -1.14
N LEU A 145 -10.65 -2.97 -2.38
CA LEU A 145 -10.41 -4.05 -3.34
C LEU A 145 -9.41 -5.07 -2.80
N LEU A 146 -8.29 -4.59 -2.25
CA LEU A 146 -7.24 -5.46 -1.74
C LEU A 146 -7.67 -6.23 -0.49
N LYS A 147 -8.42 -5.57 0.41
CA LYS A 147 -9.01 -6.24 1.57
C LYS A 147 -9.97 -7.35 1.12
N SER A 148 -10.86 -7.07 0.17
CA SER A 148 -11.78 -8.09 -0.36
C SER A 148 -11.05 -9.22 -1.07
N LEU A 149 -10.04 -8.92 -1.90
CA LEU A 149 -9.22 -9.94 -2.55
C LEU A 149 -8.47 -10.83 -1.56
N SER A 150 -7.96 -10.26 -0.47
CA SER A 150 -7.33 -11.00 0.63
C SER A 150 -8.33 -11.92 1.33
N GLN A 151 -9.53 -11.43 1.64
CA GLN A 151 -10.60 -12.21 2.27
C GLN A 151 -10.97 -13.47 1.47
N TYR A 152 -10.86 -13.42 0.14
CA TYR A 152 -11.19 -14.55 -0.75
C TYR A 152 -9.95 -15.30 -1.27
N ASN A 153 -8.74 -15.06 -0.72
CA ASN A 153 -7.48 -15.68 -1.15
C ASN A 153 -7.14 -15.46 -2.65
N LEU A 154 -7.55 -14.33 -3.22
CA LEU A 154 -7.36 -13.99 -4.63
C LEU A 154 -6.18 -13.03 -4.89
N SER A 155 -5.48 -12.62 -3.82
CA SER A 155 -4.41 -11.62 -3.90
C SER A 155 -3.28 -12.03 -4.84
N THR A 156 -2.78 -13.28 -4.73
CA THR A 156 -1.70 -13.78 -5.58
C THR A 156 -2.09 -13.80 -7.06
N SER A 157 -3.28 -14.30 -7.39
CA SER A 157 -3.75 -14.34 -8.78
C SER A 157 -3.92 -12.93 -9.37
N PHE A 158 -4.40 -11.99 -8.57
CA PHE A 158 -4.51 -10.59 -8.97
C PHE A 158 -3.14 -9.94 -9.21
N GLN A 159 -2.18 -10.16 -8.30
CA GLN A 159 -0.82 -9.61 -8.36
C GLN A 159 0.01 -10.12 -9.56
N LYS A 160 -0.31 -11.30 -10.10
CA LYS A 160 0.31 -11.79 -11.35
C LYS A 160 0.13 -10.83 -12.51
N LYS A 161 -0.98 -10.07 -12.51
CA LYS A 161 -1.38 -9.20 -13.61
C LYS A 161 -1.38 -7.71 -13.27
N VAL A 162 -1.66 -7.36 -12.02
CA VAL A 162 -1.74 -5.97 -11.56
C VAL A 162 -0.52 -5.65 -10.72
N ILE A 163 0.32 -4.75 -11.22
CA ILE A 163 1.54 -4.33 -10.53
C ILE A 163 1.30 -3.15 -9.57
N GLY A 164 0.19 -2.43 -9.76
CA GLY A 164 -0.18 -1.33 -8.89
C GLY A 164 -1.39 -0.55 -9.35
N PHE A 165 -1.52 0.61 -8.74
CA PHE A 165 -2.61 1.54 -8.89
C PHE A 165 -2.07 2.94 -9.16
N MET A 166 -2.88 3.84 -9.73
CA MET A 166 -2.54 5.25 -9.86
C MET A 166 -3.75 6.10 -9.47
N ASP A 167 -3.49 7.10 -8.62
CA ASP A 167 -4.53 8.04 -8.21
C ASP A 167 -4.51 9.25 -9.13
N LYS A 168 -5.59 9.44 -9.91
CA LYS A 168 -5.64 10.53 -10.88
C LYS A 168 -5.48 11.90 -10.23
N LEU A 169 -5.99 12.10 -9.02
CA LEU A 169 -5.98 13.41 -8.38
C LEU A 169 -4.55 13.88 -8.12
N SER A 170 -3.66 12.96 -7.79
CA SER A 170 -2.25 13.27 -7.55
C SER A 170 -1.58 13.77 -8.83
N PHE A 171 -1.87 13.13 -9.96
CA PHE A 171 -1.34 13.51 -11.27
C PHE A 171 -1.91 14.86 -11.75
N PHE A 172 -3.24 15.02 -11.80
CA PHE A 172 -3.86 16.23 -12.35
C PHE A 172 -3.55 17.49 -11.54
N ARG A 173 -3.41 17.38 -10.21
CA ARG A 173 -2.99 18.51 -9.36
C ARG A 173 -1.59 19.00 -9.66
N LYS A 174 -0.67 18.11 -10.05
CA LYS A 174 0.70 18.47 -10.43
C LYS A 174 0.75 19.02 -11.86
N LYS A 175 0.05 18.36 -12.79
CA LYS A 175 0.08 18.71 -14.23
C LYS A 175 -0.66 20.00 -14.55
N TYR A 176 -1.76 20.27 -13.83
CA TYR A 176 -2.59 21.45 -14.04
C TYR A 176 -2.86 22.17 -12.70
N PRO A 177 -1.84 22.78 -12.07
CA PRO A 177 -1.95 23.34 -10.73
C PRO A 177 -2.90 24.54 -10.66
N ASP A 178 -3.08 25.26 -11.77
CA ASP A 178 -3.87 26.50 -11.85
C ASP A 178 -5.38 26.27 -12.04
N LEU A 179 -5.81 25.01 -12.24
CA LEU A 179 -7.23 24.70 -12.33
C LEU A 179 -7.93 24.91 -10.98
N LYS A 180 -9.13 25.49 -11.04
CA LYS A 180 -9.98 25.76 -9.86
C LYS A 180 -10.24 24.51 -9.03
N CYS A 181 -10.52 23.38 -9.68
CA CYS A 181 -10.62 22.08 -9.03
C CYS A 181 -10.25 20.96 -10.01
N HIS A 182 -10.11 19.75 -9.47
CA HIS A 182 -9.74 18.54 -10.24
C HIS A 182 -10.81 17.45 -10.09
N LYS A 183 -12.06 17.86 -9.89
CA LYS A 183 -13.22 16.95 -9.97
C LYS A 183 -13.35 16.44 -11.40
N GLN A 184 -13.89 15.23 -11.57
CA GLN A 184 -13.92 14.59 -12.88
C GLN A 184 -14.73 15.39 -13.90
N GLU A 185 -15.89 15.88 -13.49
CA GLU A 185 -16.81 16.69 -14.27
C GLU A 185 -16.15 17.99 -14.71
N PHE A 186 -15.43 18.64 -13.80
CA PHE A 186 -14.70 19.86 -14.10
C PHE A 186 -13.58 19.61 -15.10
N LEU A 187 -12.83 18.51 -14.95
CA LEU A 187 -11.77 18.13 -15.89
C LEU A 187 -12.36 17.72 -17.25
N ALA A 188 -13.49 17.02 -17.29
CA ALA A 188 -14.18 16.67 -18.53
C ALA A 188 -14.62 17.92 -19.30
N GLU A 189 -15.24 18.88 -18.59
CA GLU A 189 -15.69 20.13 -19.20
C GLU A 189 -14.51 20.98 -19.69
N ASN A 190 -13.49 21.17 -18.86
CA ASN A 190 -12.40 22.10 -19.17
C ASN A 190 -11.35 21.53 -20.12
N LEU A 191 -11.11 20.22 -20.12
CA LEU A 191 -10.10 19.58 -20.97
C LEU A 191 -10.71 18.96 -22.23
N LEU A 192 -11.91 18.38 -22.14
CA LEU A 192 -12.53 17.66 -23.24
C LEU A 192 -13.70 18.41 -23.89
N GLN A 193 -14.14 19.54 -23.30
CA GLN A 193 -15.37 20.24 -23.70
C GLN A 193 -16.60 19.31 -23.68
N LYS A 194 -16.63 18.36 -22.74
CA LYS A 194 -17.73 17.40 -22.56
C LYS A 194 -18.40 17.60 -21.21
N GLN A 195 -19.71 17.76 -21.23
CA GLN A 195 -20.55 17.58 -20.06
C GLN A 195 -21.10 16.16 -20.04
N TYR A 196 -21.20 15.56 -18.86
CA TYR A 196 -21.75 14.22 -18.69
C TYR A 196 -22.43 14.10 -17.32
N GLN A 197 -23.29 13.09 -17.17
CA GLN A 197 -23.90 12.78 -15.88
C GLN A 197 -22.91 11.97 -15.04
N ALA A 198 -22.25 12.63 -14.09
CA ALA A 198 -21.45 11.97 -13.07
C ALA A 198 -22.31 11.01 -12.25
N HIS A 199 -21.70 9.94 -11.72
CA HIS A 199 -22.36 8.84 -11.02
C HIS A 199 -23.15 7.90 -11.92
N ASN A 200 -22.88 7.94 -13.23
CA ASN A 200 -23.14 6.82 -14.12
C ASN A 200 -21.82 6.07 -14.32
N PHE A 201 -21.68 4.92 -13.67
CA PHE A 201 -20.41 4.22 -13.47
C PHE A 201 -19.67 3.88 -14.76
N SER A 202 -20.40 3.41 -15.77
CA SER A 202 -19.82 3.08 -17.07
C SER A 202 -19.32 4.34 -17.79
N GLU A 203 -19.97 5.48 -17.59
CA GLU A 203 -19.53 6.78 -18.09
C GLU A 203 -18.35 7.33 -17.26
N ASP A 204 -18.33 7.11 -15.95
CA ASP A 204 -17.26 7.60 -15.08
C ASP A 204 -15.91 6.99 -15.45
N VAL A 205 -15.83 5.67 -15.69
CA VAL A 205 -14.57 5.05 -16.13
C VAL A 205 -14.18 5.46 -17.56
N LYS A 206 -15.15 5.69 -18.45
CA LYS A 206 -14.92 6.16 -19.83
C LYS A 206 -14.42 7.60 -19.88
N ILE A 207 -14.99 8.48 -19.08
CA ILE A 207 -14.55 9.86 -18.96
C ILE A 207 -13.17 9.91 -18.30
N LEU A 208 -12.93 9.10 -17.28
CA LEU A 208 -11.60 8.97 -16.67
C LEU A 208 -10.55 8.58 -17.71
N GLN A 209 -10.81 7.55 -18.51
CA GLN A 209 -9.96 7.14 -19.62
C GLN A 209 -9.72 8.29 -20.61
N SER A 210 -10.79 8.99 -21.00
CA SER A 210 -10.72 10.09 -21.97
C SER A 210 -9.88 11.25 -21.45
N ILE A 211 -10.04 11.62 -20.18
CA ILE A 211 -9.31 12.71 -19.53
C ILE A 211 -7.82 12.37 -19.42
N LEU A 212 -7.47 11.15 -19.01
CA LEU A 212 -6.07 10.76 -18.88
C LEU A 212 -5.40 10.63 -20.26
N ASN A 213 -6.10 10.06 -21.25
CA ASN A 213 -5.62 9.99 -22.65
C ASN A 213 -5.38 11.37 -23.26
N PHE A 214 -6.23 12.35 -22.96
CA PHE A 214 -6.02 13.74 -23.37
C PHE A 214 -4.78 14.34 -22.70
N ALA A 215 -4.61 14.09 -21.40
CA ALA A 215 -3.50 14.62 -20.63
C ALA A 215 -2.14 13.99 -20.97
N LYS A 216 -2.11 12.83 -21.64
CA LYS A 216 -0.90 12.12 -22.11
C LYS A 216 0.21 12.12 -21.05
N PRO A 217 0.02 11.43 -19.92
CA PRO A 217 1.06 11.30 -18.92
C PRO A 217 2.30 10.63 -19.53
N SER A 218 3.49 11.15 -19.23
CA SER A 218 4.74 10.45 -19.58
C SER A 218 4.93 9.20 -18.72
N ALA A 219 5.84 8.32 -19.11
CA ALA A 219 6.21 7.15 -18.29
C ALA A 219 6.66 7.57 -16.87
N SER A 220 7.50 8.61 -16.77
CA SER A 220 7.92 9.16 -15.48
C SER A 220 6.73 9.69 -14.66
N GLU A 221 5.80 10.43 -15.27
CA GLU A 221 4.60 10.94 -14.57
C GLU A 221 3.68 9.80 -14.10
N MET A 222 3.49 8.76 -14.92
CA MET A 222 2.73 7.57 -14.56
C MET A 222 3.38 6.85 -13.37
N SER A 223 4.69 6.62 -13.41
CA SER A 223 5.46 5.97 -12.33
C SER A 223 5.39 6.76 -11.02
N GLU A 224 5.63 8.08 -11.05
CA GLU A 224 5.65 8.94 -9.87
C GLU A 224 4.29 9.10 -9.16
N ASN A 225 3.20 8.89 -9.90
CA ASN A 225 1.84 9.00 -9.38
C ASN A 225 1.18 7.64 -9.17
N SER A 226 1.90 6.56 -9.49
CA SER A 226 1.51 5.21 -9.16
C SER A 226 1.90 4.88 -7.72
N PHE A 227 1.10 4.02 -7.12
CA PHE A 227 1.30 3.44 -5.82
C PHE A 227 0.85 1.99 -5.89
N SER A 228 1.14 1.25 -4.85
CA SER A 228 0.70 -0.11 -4.71
C SER A 228 0.80 -0.42 -3.24
N TYR A 229 0.08 -1.46 -2.87
CA TYR A 229 -0.18 -1.88 -1.52
C TYR A 229 0.12 -3.38 -1.38
N PHE A 230 0.76 -3.96 -2.39
CA PHE A 230 1.12 -5.36 -2.37
C PHE A 230 2.38 -5.49 -1.54
N ILE A 231 2.24 -6.19 -0.43
CA ILE A 231 3.34 -6.79 0.29
C ILE A 231 3.15 -8.30 0.09
N GLU A 232 4.03 -8.93 -0.68
CA GLU A 232 4.24 -10.37 -0.56
C GLU A 232 5.03 -10.58 0.73
N GLU A 233 4.35 -11.06 1.76
CA GLU A 233 4.96 -11.36 3.05
C GLU A 233 6.08 -12.39 2.91
N PRO A 234 7.11 -12.35 3.78
CA PRO A 234 8.19 -13.31 3.75
C PRO A 234 7.71 -14.75 3.96
N SER A 235 8.23 -15.66 3.15
CA SER A 235 7.99 -17.10 3.31
C SER A 235 8.81 -17.68 4.47
N ASN A 236 8.34 -18.78 5.04
CA ASN A 236 9.08 -19.51 6.07
C ASN A 236 10.40 -20.03 5.50
N VAL A 237 11.48 -19.91 6.29
CA VAL A 237 12.82 -20.41 5.97
C VAL A 237 13.29 -21.29 7.12
N GLU A 238 13.84 -22.45 6.79
CA GLU A 238 14.52 -23.36 7.72
C GLU A 238 16.00 -23.41 7.37
N CYS A 239 16.87 -23.29 8.38
CA CYS A 239 18.32 -23.39 8.25
C CYS A 239 18.92 -24.01 9.51
N MET A 240 20.17 -24.48 9.44
CA MET A 240 20.90 -24.97 10.61
C MET A 240 21.53 -23.80 11.40
N GLU A 241 21.72 -23.99 12.70
CA GLU A 241 22.46 -23.03 13.52
C GLU A 241 23.87 -22.82 12.94
N GLY A 242 24.26 -21.55 12.82
CA GLY A 242 25.53 -21.13 12.20
C GLY A 242 25.45 -20.85 10.70
N GLU A 243 24.36 -21.21 10.02
CA GLU A 243 24.13 -20.82 8.62
C GLU A 243 23.46 -19.44 8.53
N ASP A 244 23.50 -18.84 7.34
CA ASP A 244 22.81 -17.58 7.08
C ASP A 244 21.37 -17.83 6.66
N ALA A 245 20.41 -17.12 7.26
CA ALA A 245 19.02 -17.14 6.84
C ALA A 245 18.71 -15.95 5.93
N ARG A 246 18.06 -16.21 4.79
CA ARG A 246 17.65 -15.18 3.83
C ARG A 246 16.13 -15.12 3.73
N LEU A 247 15.54 -14.07 4.31
CA LEU A 247 14.12 -13.76 4.18
C LEU A 247 13.92 -12.76 3.04
N THR A 248 12.89 -12.97 2.22
CA THR A 248 12.56 -12.11 1.08
C THR A 248 11.11 -11.71 1.12
N CYS A 249 10.81 -10.44 0.91
CA CYS A 249 9.45 -9.94 0.69
C CYS A 249 9.42 -9.11 -0.59
N SER A 250 8.24 -8.98 -1.21
CA SER A 250 8.07 -8.11 -2.37
C SER A 250 7.11 -6.97 -2.04
N VAL A 251 7.50 -5.71 -2.25
CA VAL A 251 6.62 -4.56 -2.09
C VAL A 251 6.47 -3.78 -3.38
N CYS A 252 5.23 -3.46 -3.72
CA CYS A 252 4.93 -2.57 -4.84
C CYS A 252 4.37 -1.25 -4.29
N PRO A 253 4.76 -0.07 -4.84
CA PRO A 253 5.81 0.10 -5.84
C PRO A 253 7.17 -0.23 -5.21
N GLY A 254 8.15 -0.60 -6.04
CA GLY A 254 9.50 -1.01 -5.63
C GLY A 254 10.40 0.09 -5.07
N ARG A 255 9.81 1.04 -4.35
CA ARG A 255 10.49 2.08 -3.57
C ARG A 255 9.75 2.38 -2.27
N THR A 256 8.75 1.56 -1.93
CA THR A 256 8.02 1.68 -0.68
C THR A 256 9.00 1.36 0.43
N PRO A 257 9.39 2.34 1.27
CA PRO A 257 10.32 2.05 2.33
C PRO A 257 9.63 1.10 3.30
N ILE A 258 10.29 0.00 3.66
CA ILE A 258 9.74 -0.99 4.60
C ILE A 258 10.55 -1.03 5.89
N LYS A 259 9.97 -1.68 6.90
CA LYS A 259 10.63 -2.08 8.13
C LYS A 259 10.45 -3.59 8.31
N TRP A 260 11.55 -4.28 8.56
CA TRP A 260 11.51 -5.67 9.02
C TRP A 260 11.21 -5.71 10.50
N MET A 261 10.34 -6.63 10.90
CA MET A 261 9.90 -6.80 12.27
C MET A 261 10.14 -8.25 12.71
N LYS A 262 10.64 -8.45 13.93
CA LYS A 262 10.73 -9.77 14.59
C LYS A 262 9.91 -9.74 15.88
N GLY A 263 8.90 -10.59 16.00
CA GLY A 263 8.03 -10.61 17.18
C GLY A 263 7.39 -9.25 17.50
N GLY A 264 7.12 -8.43 16.47
CA GLY A 264 6.56 -7.08 16.62
C GLY A 264 7.56 -5.96 16.88
N ASN A 265 8.85 -6.25 17.06
CA ASN A 265 9.92 -5.25 17.25
C ASN A 265 10.68 -4.99 15.95
N GLU A 266 11.00 -3.72 15.69
CA GLU A 266 11.73 -3.32 14.47
C GLU A 266 13.18 -3.80 14.51
N ILE A 267 13.60 -4.46 13.45
CA ILE A 267 14.98 -4.93 13.28
C ILE A 267 15.80 -3.74 12.76
N SER A 268 16.95 -3.50 13.37
CA SER A 268 17.93 -2.50 12.90
C SER A 268 19.04 -3.19 12.12
N GLN A 269 19.52 -2.55 11.06
CA GLN A 269 20.65 -3.04 10.29
C GLN A 269 21.94 -2.98 11.13
N ASN A 270 22.69 -4.08 11.17
CA ASN A 270 23.95 -4.24 11.92
C ASN A 270 24.76 -5.42 11.34
N GLU A 271 25.86 -5.82 11.99
CA GLU A 271 26.70 -6.94 11.53
C GLU A 271 25.95 -8.29 11.47
N HIS A 272 24.97 -8.51 12.35
CA HIS A 272 24.17 -9.74 12.42
C HIS A 272 23.02 -9.75 11.41
N CYS A 273 22.42 -8.58 11.13
CA CYS A 273 21.27 -8.42 10.25
C CYS A 273 21.55 -7.37 9.17
N GLN A 274 21.68 -7.80 7.91
CA GLN A 274 21.79 -6.91 6.75
C GLN A 274 20.49 -6.86 5.96
N MET A 275 20.18 -5.68 5.44
CA MET A 275 18.96 -5.44 4.67
C MET A 275 19.30 -4.87 3.31
N TYR A 276 18.68 -5.44 2.28
CA TYR A 276 18.86 -5.01 0.90
C TYR A 276 17.48 -4.75 0.28
N SER A 277 17.43 -3.83 -0.66
CA SER A 277 16.20 -3.51 -1.40
C SER A 277 16.59 -3.26 -2.83
N GLU A 278 16.02 -4.05 -3.73
CA GLU A 278 16.22 -3.98 -5.17
C GLU A 278 14.84 -4.00 -5.83
N ASP A 279 14.46 -2.85 -6.40
CA ASP A 279 13.12 -2.63 -6.93
C ASP A 279 12.03 -3.06 -5.94
N THR A 280 11.19 -4.02 -6.35
CA THR A 280 10.11 -4.55 -5.53
C THR A 280 10.59 -5.55 -4.50
N HIS A 281 11.81 -6.07 -4.60
CA HIS A 281 12.29 -7.13 -3.73
C HIS A 281 13.09 -6.57 -2.57
N HIS A 282 12.72 -6.94 -1.36
CA HIS A 282 13.47 -6.61 -0.16
C HIS A 282 13.96 -7.88 0.49
N ILE A 283 15.20 -7.85 0.97
CA ILE A 283 15.89 -9.01 1.52
C ILE A 283 16.36 -8.64 2.92
N LEU A 284 16.14 -9.52 3.87
CA LEU A 284 16.80 -9.53 5.17
C LEU A 284 17.70 -10.77 5.22
N ILE A 285 19.00 -10.55 5.43
CA ILE A 285 19.97 -11.59 5.69
C ILE A 285 20.32 -11.56 7.17
N ILE A 286 20.16 -12.70 7.84
CA ILE A 286 20.58 -12.93 9.22
C ILE A 286 21.81 -13.83 9.16
N PHE A 287 22.97 -13.29 9.53
CA PHE A 287 24.23 -14.00 9.45
C PHE A 287 24.44 -14.91 10.65
N ASN A 288 25.04 -16.08 10.44
CA ASN A 288 25.46 -16.99 11.51
C ASN A 288 24.34 -17.21 12.55
N THR A 289 23.20 -17.73 12.07
CA THR A 289 21.94 -17.81 12.81
C THR A 289 22.10 -18.55 14.13
N LYS A 290 21.38 -18.06 15.16
CA LYS A 290 21.30 -18.69 16.48
C LYS A 290 19.89 -19.22 16.73
N THR A 291 19.74 -20.12 17.68
CA THR A 291 18.40 -20.55 18.14
C THR A 291 17.49 -19.39 18.56
N SER A 292 18.05 -18.31 19.11
CA SER A 292 17.31 -17.08 19.42
C SER A 292 16.79 -16.31 18.21
N ASP A 293 17.27 -16.61 17.00
CA ASP A 293 16.82 -16.00 15.74
C ASP A 293 15.53 -16.62 15.19
N SER A 294 15.12 -17.77 15.71
CA SER A 294 13.82 -18.35 15.41
C SER A 294 12.66 -17.43 15.83
N GLY A 295 11.54 -17.52 15.12
CA GLY A 295 10.32 -16.79 15.43
C GLY A 295 9.65 -16.16 14.20
N GLY A 296 8.59 -15.39 14.46
CA GLY A 296 7.81 -14.73 13.42
C GLY A 296 8.47 -13.44 12.92
N TYR A 297 8.71 -13.38 11.61
CA TYR A 297 9.17 -12.19 10.90
C TYR A 297 8.01 -11.61 10.06
N SER A 298 7.93 -10.29 9.99
CA SER A 298 6.93 -9.59 9.15
C SER A 298 7.51 -8.29 8.63
N VAL A 299 6.85 -7.70 7.64
CA VAL A 299 7.26 -6.41 7.08
C VAL A 299 6.16 -5.36 7.22
N LYS A 300 6.55 -4.11 7.47
CA LYS A 300 5.62 -2.97 7.58
C LYS A 300 6.04 -1.85 6.65
N ASP A 301 5.08 -1.32 5.88
CA ASP A 301 5.28 -0.12 5.07
C ASP A 301 5.48 1.13 5.95
N ARG A 302 6.53 1.91 5.64
CA ARG A 302 6.87 3.19 6.27
C ARG A 302 5.99 4.34 5.79
N SER A 303 5.07 4.15 4.83
CA SER A 303 4.17 5.18 4.29
C SER A 303 3.18 5.74 5.32
N THR A 304 3.05 5.07 6.47
CA THR A 304 2.37 5.57 7.66
C THR A 304 3.22 6.58 8.46
N GLN A 305 4.49 6.79 8.11
CA GLN A 305 5.36 7.81 8.70
C GLN A 305 5.64 8.97 7.73
N TYR A 306 5.30 10.15 8.19
CA TYR A 306 5.64 11.43 7.56
C TYR A 306 7.03 11.86 8.05
N SER A 307 7.84 12.49 7.20
CA SER A 307 9.13 13.03 7.63
C SER A 307 8.95 14.37 8.36
N PRO A 308 9.87 14.75 9.27
CA PRO A 308 9.88 16.07 9.89
C PRO A 308 9.82 17.19 8.86
N LYS A 309 10.51 17.04 7.73
CA LYS A 309 10.48 17.98 6.60
C LYS A 309 9.09 18.10 5.96
N LYS A 310 8.37 16.99 5.77
CA LYS A 310 6.98 17.02 5.27
C LYS A 310 6.04 17.72 6.26
N LEU A 311 6.24 17.50 7.55
CA LEU A 311 5.46 18.19 8.59
C LEU A 311 5.76 19.69 8.63
N GLN A 312 7.03 20.08 8.52
CA GLN A 312 7.45 21.48 8.44
C GLN A 312 6.82 22.17 7.23
N ASN A 313 6.89 21.54 6.05
CA ASN A 313 6.31 22.09 4.83
C ASN A 313 4.79 22.24 4.94
N ALA A 314 4.11 21.25 5.54
CA ALA A 314 2.68 21.31 5.80
C ALA A 314 2.31 22.42 6.78
N TYR A 315 3.10 22.58 7.84
CA TYR A 315 2.92 23.62 8.85
C TYR A 315 3.07 25.02 8.23
N GLN A 316 4.12 25.23 7.43
CA GLN A 316 4.36 26.49 6.73
C GLN A 316 3.27 26.80 5.71
N ALA A 317 2.77 25.79 4.99
CA ALA A 317 1.66 25.97 4.06
C ALA A 317 0.39 26.48 4.75
N VAL A 318 0.15 26.07 5.99
CA VAL A 318 -0.99 26.56 6.78
C VAL A 318 -0.70 27.97 7.34
N LYS A 319 0.45 28.17 7.98
CA LYS A 319 0.77 29.41 8.71
C LYS A 319 1.07 30.59 7.79
N ASP A 320 1.82 30.37 6.71
CA ASP A 320 2.25 31.46 5.83
C ASP A 320 1.36 31.60 4.60
N ARG A 321 0.91 30.46 4.06
CA ARG A 321 0.20 30.43 2.77
C ARG A 321 -1.32 30.34 2.92
N GLY A 322 -1.82 30.40 4.16
CA GLY A 322 -3.26 30.37 4.47
C GLY A 322 -3.98 29.08 4.03
N MET A 323 -3.25 27.99 3.78
CA MET A 323 -3.85 26.73 3.34
C MET A 323 -4.65 26.11 4.48
N ALA A 324 -5.86 25.61 4.19
CA ALA A 324 -6.65 24.89 5.18
C ALA A 324 -5.86 23.67 5.72
N VAL A 325 -5.87 23.46 7.05
CA VAL A 325 -5.14 22.38 7.74
C VAL A 325 -5.40 21.01 7.10
N HIS A 326 -6.66 20.73 6.78
CA HIS A 326 -7.05 19.49 6.09
C HIS A 326 -6.39 19.36 4.72
N ARG A 327 -6.35 20.43 3.93
CA ARG A 327 -5.71 20.44 2.62
C ARG A 327 -4.19 20.29 2.72
N ALA A 328 -3.55 20.97 3.68
CA ALA A 328 -2.11 20.86 3.91
C ALA A 328 -1.70 19.44 4.37
N SER A 329 -2.49 18.82 5.25
CA SER A 329 -2.31 17.42 5.66
C SER A 329 -2.32 16.46 4.48
N ILE A 330 -3.23 16.67 3.53
CA ILE A 330 -3.34 15.84 2.31
C ILE A 330 -2.16 16.09 1.37
N VAL A 331 -1.89 17.35 1.04
CA VAL A 331 -0.85 17.73 0.05
C VAL A 331 0.53 17.25 0.48
N HIS A 332 0.84 17.36 1.77
CA HIS A 332 2.15 17.01 2.32
C HIS A 332 2.20 15.60 2.92
N ASN A 333 1.10 14.84 2.83
CA ASN A 333 0.97 13.48 3.34
C ASN A 333 1.40 13.36 4.81
N VAL A 334 0.83 14.21 5.67
CA VAL A 334 1.04 14.19 7.13
C VAL A 334 -0.30 13.97 7.85
N PRO A 335 -0.34 13.28 9.01
CA PRO A 335 -1.58 13.04 9.73
C PRO A 335 -2.27 14.34 10.12
N LEU A 336 -3.59 14.39 9.91
CA LEU A 336 -4.40 15.58 10.13
C LEU A 336 -4.31 16.10 11.56
N THR A 337 -4.43 15.17 12.52
CA THR A 337 -4.38 15.47 13.96
C THR A 337 -3.01 16.04 14.34
N THR A 338 -1.94 15.35 13.94
CA THR A 338 -0.54 15.79 14.14
C THR A 338 -0.28 17.21 13.64
N LEU A 339 -0.75 17.53 12.44
CA LEU A 339 -0.58 18.87 11.86
C LEU A 339 -1.45 19.91 12.58
N ARG A 340 -2.70 19.56 12.89
CA ARG A 340 -3.65 20.44 13.59
C ARG A 340 -3.11 20.82 14.97
N ASP A 341 -2.63 19.87 15.76
CA ASP A 341 -2.10 20.14 17.10
C ASP A 341 -0.88 21.07 17.07
N ARG A 342 -0.07 21.03 16.01
CA ARG A 342 1.05 21.96 15.82
C ARG A 342 0.60 23.34 15.37
N VAL A 343 -0.31 23.39 14.38
CA VAL A 343 -0.88 24.66 13.89
C VAL A 343 -1.60 25.41 15.02
N ASP A 344 -2.33 24.70 15.87
CA ASP A 344 -3.08 25.26 17.00
C ASP A 344 -2.17 25.61 18.19
N GLY A 345 -0.85 25.34 18.10
CA GLY A 345 0.13 25.66 19.12
C GLY A 345 0.13 24.72 20.33
N ARG A 346 -0.62 23.61 20.29
CA ARG A 346 -0.66 22.61 21.39
C ARG A 346 0.65 21.84 21.48
N ILE A 347 1.33 21.65 20.36
CA ILE A 347 2.61 20.94 20.27
C ILE A 347 3.57 21.78 19.43
N HIS A 348 4.82 21.95 19.87
CA HIS A 348 5.82 22.68 19.08
C HIS A 348 6.17 21.91 17.79
N ILE A 349 6.42 22.61 16.69
CA ILE A 349 6.64 22.01 15.36
C ILE A 349 7.79 20.98 15.38
N ASP A 350 8.89 21.31 16.04
CA ASP A 350 10.08 20.46 16.16
C ASP A 350 9.95 19.32 17.20
N THR A 351 8.82 19.24 17.91
CA THR A 351 8.61 18.18 18.90
C THR A 351 8.44 16.84 18.19
N VAL A 352 9.40 15.94 18.40
CA VAL A 352 9.27 14.51 18.10
C VAL A 352 9.08 13.79 19.42
N LYS A 353 7.85 13.45 19.76
CA LYS A 353 7.54 12.52 20.85
C LYS A 353 7.12 11.20 20.23
N SER A 354 7.74 10.10 20.67
CA SER A 354 7.14 8.79 20.53
C SER A 354 5.74 8.83 21.11
N GLY A 355 4.80 8.11 20.49
CA GLY A 355 3.48 7.94 21.09
C GLY A 355 3.62 7.39 22.51
N PRO A 356 2.64 7.65 23.40
CA PRO A 356 2.61 6.95 24.68
C PRO A 356 2.75 5.44 24.43
N ALA A 357 3.44 4.75 25.34
CA ALA A 357 3.54 3.30 25.26
C ALA A 357 2.13 2.71 25.11
N PRO A 358 1.95 1.65 24.31
CA PRO A 358 0.67 0.95 24.22
C PRO A 358 0.15 0.69 25.63
N LEU A 359 -1.12 1.02 25.86
CA LEU A 359 -1.74 0.87 27.17
C LEU A 359 -1.76 -0.60 27.63
N PHE A 360 -1.69 -1.52 26.67
CA PHE A 360 -1.69 -2.97 26.88
C PHE A 360 -0.40 -3.61 26.36
N SER A 361 0.05 -4.65 27.05
CA SER A 361 0.87 -5.70 26.48
C SER A 361 0.11 -6.46 25.36
N GLN A 362 0.83 -7.26 24.56
CA GLN A 362 0.18 -8.09 23.55
C GLN A 362 -0.80 -9.10 24.15
N GLU A 363 -0.51 -9.62 25.34
CA GLU A 363 -1.36 -10.59 26.05
C GLU A 363 -2.65 -9.93 26.54
N GLU A 364 -2.56 -8.80 27.25
CA GLU A 364 -3.74 -8.04 27.72
C GLU A 364 -4.60 -7.54 26.54
N GLY A 365 -3.95 -7.14 25.44
CA GLY A 365 -4.65 -6.78 24.21
C GLY A 365 -5.41 -7.95 23.59
N ALA A 366 -4.84 -9.16 23.62
CA ALA A 366 -5.50 -10.37 23.14
C ALA A 366 -6.68 -10.75 24.04
N GLU A 367 -6.54 -10.63 25.36
CA GLU A 367 -7.61 -10.88 26.33
C GLU A 367 -8.79 -9.93 26.15
N LEU A 368 -8.54 -8.63 25.94
CA LEU A 368 -9.59 -7.65 25.68
C LEU A 368 -10.33 -7.94 24.36
N VAL A 369 -9.59 -8.37 23.33
CA VAL A 369 -10.17 -8.76 22.04
C VAL A 369 -11.04 -10.02 22.18
N ASP A 370 -10.57 -11.02 22.91
CA ASP A 370 -11.31 -12.27 23.10
C ASP A 370 -12.54 -12.05 23.99
N HIS A 371 -12.46 -11.19 25.01
CA HIS A 371 -13.62 -10.72 25.76
C HIS A 371 -14.64 -10.01 24.86
N GLY A 372 -14.17 -9.11 23.98
CA GLY A 372 -15.03 -8.44 23.01
C GLY A 372 -15.75 -9.41 22.06
N LYS A 373 -15.02 -10.42 21.55
CA LYS A 373 -15.60 -11.47 20.70
C LYS A 373 -16.60 -12.33 21.46
N MET A 374 -16.28 -12.73 22.69
CA MET A 374 -17.13 -13.53 23.55
C MET A 374 -18.45 -12.80 23.83
N MET A 375 -18.38 -11.54 24.23
CA MET A 375 -19.56 -10.72 24.53
C MET A 375 -20.42 -10.48 23.28
N ALA A 376 -19.78 -10.23 22.13
CA ALA A 376 -20.49 -10.14 20.85
C ALA A 376 -21.20 -11.46 20.49
N ALA A 377 -20.58 -12.62 20.73
CA ALA A 377 -21.20 -13.92 20.50
C ALA A 377 -22.41 -14.18 21.42
N TYR A 378 -22.42 -13.59 22.62
CA TYR A 378 -23.58 -13.59 23.53
C TYR A 378 -24.61 -12.50 23.23
N GLY A 379 -24.42 -11.70 22.17
CA GLY A 379 -25.35 -10.64 21.76
C GLY A 379 -25.15 -9.30 22.47
N TYR A 380 -24.07 -9.15 23.24
CA TYR A 380 -23.71 -7.92 23.95
C TYR A 380 -22.51 -7.25 23.26
N GLY A 381 -22.79 -6.36 22.30
CA GLY A 381 -21.75 -5.54 21.66
C GLY A 381 -21.42 -4.30 22.48
N TYR A 382 -20.18 -3.85 22.40
CA TYR A 382 -19.75 -2.57 22.96
C TYR A 382 -19.68 -1.50 21.88
N SER A 383 -20.19 -0.31 22.16
CA SER A 383 -19.91 0.88 21.39
C SER A 383 -18.43 1.28 21.53
N ARG A 384 -17.92 2.07 20.60
CA ARG A 384 -16.55 2.58 20.64
C ARG A 384 -16.22 3.26 21.98
N SER A 385 -17.16 4.00 22.55
CA SER A 385 -16.97 4.68 23.84
C SER A 385 -16.89 3.69 25.00
N GLU A 386 -17.73 2.65 24.99
CA GLU A 386 -17.73 1.59 26.01
C GLU A 386 -16.46 0.73 25.92
N THR A 387 -15.98 0.41 24.71
CA THR A 387 -14.69 -0.28 24.54
C THR A 387 -13.53 0.56 25.05
N ILE A 388 -13.55 1.89 24.85
CA ILE A 388 -12.51 2.79 25.37
C ILE A 388 -12.56 2.87 26.90
N MET A 389 -13.76 2.93 27.50
CA MET A 389 -13.92 2.89 28.95
C MET A 389 -13.43 1.57 29.53
N MET A 390 -13.87 0.45 28.96
CA MET A 390 -13.42 -0.89 29.33
C MET A 390 -11.90 -1.01 29.23
N ALA A 391 -11.32 -0.52 28.13
CA ALA A 391 -9.87 -0.52 27.96
C ALA A 391 -9.15 0.34 29.02
N SER A 392 -9.80 1.39 29.51
CA SER A 392 -9.23 2.23 30.58
C SER A 392 -9.35 1.55 31.95
N ASP A 393 -10.44 0.83 32.20
CA ASP A 393 -10.67 0.06 33.44
C ASP A 393 -9.75 -1.17 33.55
N PHE A 394 -9.41 -1.79 32.42
CA PHE A 394 -8.44 -2.90 32.34
C PHE A 394 -6.98 -2.47 32.50
N ALA A 395 -6.68 -1.17 32.41
CA ALA A 395 -5.33 -0.63 32.41
C ALA A 395 -4.86 -0.08 33.78
N VAL A 396 -5.55 -0.44 34.86
CA VAL A 396 -5.25 -0.01 36.25
C VAL A 396 -4.34 -0.99 36.97
#